data_AF-A0A166C4D0-F1
#
_entry.id   AF-A0A166C4D0-F1
#
_cell.length_a   1.000
_cell.length_b   1.000
_cell.length_c   1.000
_cell.angle_alpha   90.00
_cell.angle_beta   90.00
_cell.angle_gamma   90.00
#
_symmetry.space_group_name_H-M   'P 1'
#
loop_
_entity.id
_entity.type
_entity.pdbx_description
1 polymer ?
#
loop_
_entity_poly.entity_id
_entity_poly.type
_entity_poly.pdbx_seq_one_letter_code
_entity_poly.pdbx_strand_id
1 'polypeptide(L)'
;MRFCKSTIWASATTALFAASHLFGKAEASHALSRRQNAPCVIGAHEMAAERPWVPPMAKACARQLKTGLDFWETELCTAAAIIFGVQQINDIANCYTDLAPVPLPAEQPALPQEIYASIVGDCAAQNCPISLLNFVDFVYGQIKAQGLMSYPDSVDTLESYYIQPIFTFSGYSLEEGVPYDAFNQWLHISGFTNHYVSP
;
A
#
# COMPACT_ATOMS: atom_id res chain seq x y z
N MET A 1 -36.32 -21.38 -75.63
CA MET A 1 -34.87 -21.24 -75.48
C MET A 1 -34.54 -21.02 -74.01
N ARG A 2 -33.51 -21.72 -73.53
CA ARG A 2 -32.71 -21.60 -72.28
C ARG A 2 -32.95 -20.32 -71.45
N PHE A 3 -33.03 -20.33 -70.12
CA PHE A 3 -32.06 -20.91 -69.17
C PHE A 3 -32.70 -21.27 -67.81
N CYS A 4 -32.10 -22.30 -67.20
CA CYS A 4 -32.29 -22.83 -65.86
C CYS A 4 -31.30 -22.19 -64.87
N LYS A 5 -31.69 -22.02 -63.59
CA LYS A 5 -30.90 -22.14 -62.32
C LYS A 5 -31.76 -21.56 -61.17
N SER A 6 -32.28 -22.33 -60.20
CA SER A 6 -31.66 -23.17 -59.15
C SER A 6 -31.23 -22.36 -57.91
N THR A 7 -32.03 -22.52 -56.83
CA THR A 7 -31.66 -22.76 -55.41
C THR A 7 -30.99 -21.55 -54.67
N ILE A 8 -31.06 -21.26 -53.36
CA ILE A 8 -31.05 -22.02 -52.10
C ILE A 8 -31.56 -21.09 -50.96
N TRP A 9 -32.33 -21.64 -50.02
CA TRP A 9 -32.55 -21.07 -48.67
C TRP A 9 -31.29 -21.23 -47.81
N ALA A 10 -30.81 -20.16 -47.17
CA ALA A 10 -29.91 -20.30 -46.02
C ALA A 10 -30.02 -19.09 -45.07
N SER A 11 -30.72 -19.32 -43.96
CA SER A 11 -30.46 -18.60 -42.71
C SER A 11 -29.05 -18.92 -42.23
N ALA A 12 -28.25 -17.91 -41.87
CA ALA A 12 -27.05 -18.10 -41.07
C ALA A 12 -26.71 -16.82 -40.31
N THR A 13 -27.26 -16.72 -39.11
CA THR A 13 -26.85 -15.82 -38.03
C THR A 13 -25.60 -16.40 -37.37
N THR A 14 -24.40 -15.90 -37.69
CA THR A 14 -23.13 -16.11 -36.94
C THR A 14 -22.02 -15.36 -37.71
N ALA A 15 -21.10 -14.58 -37.16
CA ALA A 15 -20.44 -14.71 -35.88
C ALA A 15 -19.98 -13.35 -35.34
N LEU A 16 -20.39 -13.02 -34.13
CA LEU A 16 -19.63 -12.17 -33.21
C LEU A 16 -19.44 -13.06 -32.00
N PHE A 17 -18.27 -13.66 -31.81
CA PHE A 17 -17.75 -14.16 -30.52
C PHE A 17 -16.45 -14.92 -30.80
N ALA A 18 -15.31 -14.24 -30.70
CA ALA A 18 -14.02 -14.83 -30.36
C ALA A 18 -12.95 -13.73 -30.21
N ALA A 19 -13.08 -12.87 -29.20
CA ALA A 19 -11.95 -12.05 -28.75
C ALA A 19 -11.67 -12.18 -27.24
N SER A 20 -12.52 -12.88 -26.47
CA SER A 20 -12.48 -12.85 -25.01
C SER A 20 -11.47 -13.81 -24.34
N HIS A 21 -10.74 -14.65 -25.09
CA HIS A 21 -9.86 -15.67 -24.50
C HIS A 21 -8.36 -15.39 -24.57
N LEU A 22 -7.93 -14.35 -25.29
CA LEU A 22 -6.50 -13.99 -25.39
C LEU A 22 -6.11 -12.96 -24.32
N PHE A 23 -6.99 -12.01 -24.01
CA PHE A 23 -6.74 -10.98 -23.00
C PHE A 23 -6.61 -11.57 -21.58
N GLY A 24 -7.49 -12.51 -21.21
CA GLY A 24 -7.44 -13.13 -19.89
C GLY A 24 -6.20 -14.00 -19.63
N LYS A 25 -5.56 -14.55 -20.68
CA LYS A 25 -4.31 -15.32 -20.52
C LYS A 25 -3.10 -14.41 -20.32
N ALA A 26 -3.05 -13.27 -21.01
CA ALA A 26 -1.97 -12.30 -20.86
C ALA A 26 -2.01 -11.65 -19.46
N GLU A 27 -3.17 -11.19 -19.00
CA GLU A 27 -3.35 -10.65 -17.66
C GLU A 27 -3.01 -11.67 -16.57
N ALA A 28 -3.45 -12.93 -16.72
CA ALA A 28 -3.12 -13.99 -15.78
C ALA A 28 -1.60 -14.32 -15.76
N SER A 29 -0.94 -14.31 -16.92
CA SER A 29 0.52 -14.53 -17.00
C SER A 29 1.32 -13.38 -16.39
N HIS A 30 0.88 -12.13 -16.58
CA HIS A 30 1.51 -10.96 -15.97
C HIS A 30 1.31 -10.95 -14.45
N ALA A 31 0.11 -11.28 -13.97
CA ALA A 31 -0.16 -11.43 -12.55
C ALA A 31 0.67 -12.54 -11.90
N LEU A 32 0.84 -13.69 -12.58
CA LEU A 32 1.71 -14.78 -12.12
C LEU A 32 3.19 -14.36 -12.08
N SER A 33 3.68 -13.69 -13.12
CA SER A 33 5.06 -13.20 -13.18
C SER A 33 5.37 -12.18 -12.09
N ARG A 34 4.44 -11.27 -11.76
CA ARG A 34 4.60 -10.32 -10.64
C ARG A 34 4.63 -11.03 -9.29
N ARG A 35 3.75 -12.01 -9.07
CA ARG A 35 3.74 -12.80 -7.82
C ARG A 35 5.01 -13.62 -7.62
N GLN A 36 5.78 -13.84 -8.67
CA GLN A 36 7.07 -14.54 -8.64
C GLN A 36 8.26 -13.57 -8.59
N ASN A 37 8.04 -12.24 -8.66
CA ASN A 37 9.12 -11.28 -8.52
C ASN A 37 9.65 -11.29 -7.07
N ALA A 38 10.97 -11.11 -6.90
CA ALA A 38 11.61 -11.24 -5.59
C ALA A 38 11.05 -10.27 -4.54
N PRO A 39 10.81 -8.97 -4.84
CA PRO A 39 10.18 -8.06 -3.88
C PRO A 39 8.81 -8.53 -3.42
N CYS A 40 7.97 -9.03 -4.34
CA CYS A 40 6.67 -9.54 -3.97
C CYS A 40 6.74 -10.76 -3.05
N VAL A 41 7.62 -11.71 -3.37
CA VAL A 41 7.82 -12.90 -2.53
C VAL A 41 8.27 -12.48 -1.13
N ILE A 42 9.24 -11.56 -1.04
CA ILE A 42 9.74 -11.02 0.24
C ILE A 42 8.61 -10.36 1.03
N GLY A 43 7.93 -9.36 0.44
CA GLY A 43 6.86 -8.65 1.11
C GLY A 43 5.73 -9.59 1.55
N ALA A 44 5.33 -10.56 0.73
CA ALA A 44 4.29 -11.52 1.08
C ALA A 44 4.70 -12.46 2.24
N HIS A 45 5.97 -12.84 2.32
CA HIS A 45 6.52 -13.60 3.44
C HIS A 45 6.58 -12.76 4.73
N GLU A 46 7.01 -11.51 4.62
CA GLU A 46 7.06 -10.56 5.74
C GLU A 46 5.65 -10.28 6.29
N MET A 47 4.66 -10.09 5.41
CA MET A 47 3.24 -9.99 5.80
C MET A 47 2.74 -11.19 6.59
N ALA A 48 3.28 -12.40 6.37
CA ALA A 48 2.86 -13.61 7.07
C ALA A 48 3.41 -13.67 8.51
N ALA A 49 4.50 -12.93 8.80
CA ALA A 49 5.05 -12.79 10.15
C ALA A 49 4.31 -11.73 10.98
N GLU A 50 3.48 -10.91 10.34
CA GLU A 50 2.77 -9.81 10.99
C GLU A 50 1.48 -10.22 11.72
N ARG A 51 1.04 -9.35 12.63
CA ARG A 51 -0.25 -9.44 13.31
C ARG A 51 -1.41 -9.42 12.29
N PRO A 52 -2.57 -10.06 12.56
CA PRO A 52 -3.70 -10.13 11.62
C PRO A 52 -4.24 -8.78 11.11
N TRP A 53 -3.97 -7.67 11.81
CA TRP A 53 -4.46 -6.34 11.48
C TRP A 53 -3.55 -5.53 10.55
N VAL A 54 -2.28 -5.90 10.40
CA VAL A 54 -1.33 -5.19 9.52
C VAL A 54 -1.55 -5.55 8.04
N PRO A 55 -1.71 -6.83 7.65
CA PRO A 55 -1.93 -7.22 6.26
C PRO A 55 -3.11 -6.54 5.54
N PRO A 56 -4.28 -6.35 6.16
CA PRO A 56 -5.40 -5.66 5.52
C PRO A 56 -5.08 -4.21 5.17
N MET A 57 -4.38 -3.47 6.05
CA MET A 57 -3.98 -2.09 5.78
C MET A 57 -2.98 -2.00 4.62
N ALA A 58 -1.96 -2.87 4.63
CA ALA A 58 -0.95 -2.88 3.57
C ALA A 58 -1.56 -3.15 2.18
N LYS A 59 -2.48 -4.12 2.09
CA LYS A 59 -3.22 -4.42 0.85
C LYS A 59 -4.16 -3.29 0.45
N ALA A 60 -4.82 -2.66 1.42
CA ALA A 60 -5.73 -1.55 1.15
C ALA A 60 -4.98 -0.33 0.60
N CYS A 61 -3.81 0.00 1.17
CA CYS A 61 -2.89 1.01 0.62
C CYS A 61 -2.51 0.67 -0.82
N ALA A 62 -1.96 -0.53 -1.08
CA ALA A 62 -1.50 -0.91 -2.41
C ALA A 62 -2.62 -0.77 -3.48
N ARG A 63 -3.86 -1.09 -3.13
CA ARG A 63 -5.01 -0.96 -4.06
C ARG A 63 -5.42 0.47 -4.37
N GLN A 64 -5.01 1.45 -3.56
CA GLN A 64 -5.33 2.87 -3.76
C GLN A 64 -4.29 3.61 -4.59
N LEU A 65 -3.11 3.01 -4.80
CA LEU A 65 -2.06 3.58 -5.64
C LEU A 65 -2.54 3.70 -7.09
N LYS A 66 -2.31 4.87 -7.67
CA LYS A 66 -2.69 5.23 -9.04
C LYS A 66 -1.49 5.26 -9.97
N THR A 67 -0.33 5.70 -9.47
CA THR A 67 0.87 5.93 -10.28
C THR A 67 2.10 5.21 -9.72
N GLY A 68 2.06 4.82 -8.44
CA GLY A 68 3.19 4.21 -7.75
C GLY A 68 4.16 5.26 -7.18
N LEU A 69 4.00 6.53 -7.55
CA LEU A 69 4.66 7.70 -6.95
C LEU A 69 3.77 8.42 -5.93
N ASP A 70 2.57 7.87 -5.67
CA ASP A 70 1.54 8.47 -4.83
C ASP A 70 1.44 7.78 -3.46
N PHE A 71 2.52 7.13 -3.01
CA PHE A 71 2.56 6.45 -1.72
C PHE A 71 2.26 7.39 -0.56
N TRP A 72 2.95 8.53 -0.51
CA TRP A 72 2.79 9.48 0.59
C TRP A 72 1.62 10.44 0.38
N GLU A 73 0.97 10.40 -0.79
CA GLU A 73 -0.21 11.22 -1.09
C GLU A 73 -1.51 10.68 -0.46
N THR A 74 -1.45 9.51 0.18
CA THR A 74 -2.61 8.92 0.86
C THR A 74 -2.34 8.68 2.34
N GLU A 75 -3.28 9.12 3.18
CA GLU A 75 -3.18 8.91 4.63
C GLU A 75 -3.08 7.42 4.97
N LEU A 76 -3.82 6.57 4.25
CA LEU A 76 -3.81 5.14 4.44
C LEU A 76 -2.43 4.52 4.17
N CYS A 77 -1.74 4.92 3.10
CA CYS A 77 -0.41 4.38 2.81
C CYS A 77 0.64 4.90 3.78
N THR A 78 0.54 6.16 4.22
CA THR A 78 1.42 6.66 5.30
C THR A 78 1.18 5.90 6.60
N ALA A 79 -0.07 5.62 6.97
CA ALA A 79 -0.39 4.80 8.14
C ALA A 79 0.08 3.35 7.99
N ALA A 80 -0.07 2.77 6.80
CA ALA A 80 0.42 1.43 6.50
C ALA A 80 1.95 1.36 6.58
N ALA A 81 2.68 2.38 6.13
CA ALA A 81 4.12 2.45 6.26
C ALA A 81 4.56 2.49 7.73
N ILE A 82 3.87 3.27 8.59
CA ILE A 82 4.14 3.32 10.05
C ILE A 82 4.08 1.92 10.69
N ILE A 83 3.11 1.10 10.30
CA ILE A 83 2.85 -0.20 10.96
C ILE A 83 3.46 -1.41 10.26
N PHE A 84 3.93 -1.25 9.02
CA PHE A 84 4.46 -2.37 8.26
C PHE A 84 5.92 -2.18 7.89
N GLY A 85 6.40 -0.94 7.82
CA GLY A 85 7.71 -0.59 7.31
C GLY A 85 7.65 -0.06 5.88
N VAL A 86 8.52 0.89 5.59
CA VAL A 86 8.58 1.64 4.32
C VAL A 86 9.01 0.75 3.16
N GLN A 87 10.01 -0.10 3.36
CA GLN A 87 10.45 -1.03 2.31
C GLN A 87 9.40 -2.13 2.08
N GLN A 88 8.78 -2.62 3.16
CA GLN A 88 7.83 -3.72 3.14
C GLN A 88 6.58 -3.33 2.37
N ILE A 89 6.08 -2.10 2.61
CA ILE A 89 4.91 -1.62 1.89
C ILE A 89 5.19 -1.42 0.39
N ASN A 90 6.42 -1.04 0.03
CA ASN A 90 6.87 -0.95 -1.36
C ASN A 90 6.90 -2.34 -2.04
N ASP A 91 7.47 -3.33 -1.35
CA ASP A 91 7.54 -4.72 -1.79
C ASP A 91 6.13 -5.31 -2.00
N ILE A 92 5.19 -4.95 -1.13
CA ILE A 92 3.77 -5.31 -1.26
C ILE A 92 3.05 -4.60 -2.39
N ALA A 93 3.35 -3.34 -2.66
CA ALA A 93 2.81 -2.68 -3.85
C ALA A 93 3.29 -3.35 -5.14
N ASN A 94 4.52 -3.87 -5.16
CA ASN A 94 5.03 -4.68 -6.27
C ASN A 94 4.30 -6.04 -6.43
N CYS A 95 3.64 -6.55 -5.39
CA CYS A 95 2.75 -7.72 -5.47
C CYS A 95 1.36 -7.41 -6.00
N TYR A 96 0.73 -6.38 -5.45
CA TYR A 96 -0.72 -6.22 -5.47
C TYR A 96 -1.21 -5.09 -6.39
N THR A 97 -0.30 -4.35 -7.01
CA THR A 97 -0.61 -3.35 -8.04
C THR A 97 -0.32 -3.87 -9.44
N ASP A 98 -0.93 -3.24 -10.45
CA ASP A 98 -0.54 -3.37 -11.85
C ASP A 98 0.54 -2.36 -12.27
N LEU A 99 1.04 -1.55 -11.33
CA LEU A 99 1.93 -0.40 -11.57
C LEU A 99 3.42 -0.78 -11.60
N ALA A 100 3.74 -2.07 -11.57
CA ALA A 100 5.11 -2.55 -11.46
C ALA A 100 5.99 -2.15 -12.67
N PRO A 101 7.25 -1.70 -12.45
CA PRO A 101 7.90 -1.59 -11.14
C PRO A 101 7.41 -0.37 -10.35
N VAL A 102 7.11 -0.58 -9.07
CA VAL A 102 6.79 0.54 -8.17
C VAL A 102 8.11 1.20 -7.75
N PRO A 103 8.27 2.53 -7.92
CA PRO A 103 9.49 3.25 -7.57
C PRO A 103 9.89 3.04 -6.11
N LEU A 104 11.19 3.04 -5.82
CA LEU A 104 11.70 2.85 -4.47
C LEU A 104 11.24 3.99 -3.54
N PRO A 105 11.17 3.76 -2.21
CA PRO A 105 10.79 4.82 -1.27
C PRO A 105 11.61 6.11 -1.41
N ALA A 106 12.91 6.00 -1.70
CA ALA A 106 13.80 7.14 -1.93
C ALA A 106 13.48 7.95 -3.20
N GLU A 107 12.71 7.38 -4.13
CA GLU A 107 12.29 8.01 -5.39
C GLU A 107 10.89 8.62 -5.30
N GLN A 108 10.19 8.41 -4.17
CA GLN A 108 8.89 9.01 -3.92
C GLN A 108 9.01 10.53 -3.76
N PRO A 109 7.98 11.30 -4.14
CA PRO A 109 7.89 12.71 -3.78
C PRO A 109 7.82 12.89 -2.26
N ALA A 110 8.21 14.05 -1.76
CA ALA A 110 8.07 14.35 -0.33
C ALA A 110 6.62 14.23 0.15
N LEU A 111 6.44 13.88 1.43
CA LEU A 111 5.15 13.82 2.11
C LEU A 111 4.40 15.16 1.93
N PRO A 112 3.19 15.16 1.36
CA PRO A 112 2.42 16.39 1.24
C PRO A 112 2.14 17.01 2.62
N GLN A 113 2.21 18.34 2.70
CA GLN A 113 1.95 19.06 3.95
C GLN A 113 0.55 18.81 4.47
N GLU A 114 -0.42 18.53 3.59
CA GLU A 114 -1.78 18.17 3.98
C GLU A 114 -1.83 16.83 4.74
N ILE A 115 -1.04 15.84 4.30
CA ILE A 115 -0.96 14.55 4.99
C ILE A 115 -0.22 14.72 6.32
N TYR A 116 0.86 15.48 6.36
CA TYR A 116 1.51 15.80 7.63
C TYR A 116 0.56 16.51 8.61
N ALA A 117 -0.20 17.50 8.12
CA ALA A 117 -1.20 18.22 8.90
C ALA A 117 -2.31 17.29 9.43
N SER A 118 -2.72 16.28 8.64
CA SER A 118 -3.70 15.28 9.08
C SER A 118 -3.21 14.45 10.28
N ILE A 119 -1.88 14.29 10.43
CA ILE A 119 -1.26 13.55 11.55
C ILE A 119 -1.19 14.44 12.79
N VAL A 120 -0.67 15.67 12.66
CA VAL A 120 -0.46 16.57 13.80
C VAL A 120 -1.72 17.31 14.25
N GLY A 121 -2.77 17.32 13.42
CA GLY A 121 -4.06 17.93 13.71
C GLY A 121 -4.01 19.47 13.79
N ASP A 122 -4.77 20.05 14.71
CA ASP A 122 -4.96 21.50 14.87
C ASP A 122 -3.65 22.30 15.05
N CYS A 123 -2.58 21.59 15.44
CA CYS A 123 -1.28 22.15 15.69
C CYS A 123 -0.43 22.33 14.40
N ALA A 124 -0.91 21.85 13.25
CA ALA A 124 -0.22 21.96 11.96
C ALA A 124 0.23 23.39 11.62
N ALA A 125 -0.61 24.40 11.92
CA ALA A 125 -0.30 25.81 11.66
C ALA A 125 0.91 26.34 12.44
N GLN A 126 1.37 25.61 13.46
CA GLN A 126 2.50 25.96 14.32
C GLN A 126 3.76 25.14 14.00
N ASN A 127 3.73 24.33 12.93
CA ASN A 127 4.82 23.42 12.54
C ASN A 127 5.25 22.48 13.68
N CYS A 128 4.32 22.01 14.50
CA CYS A 128 4.69 21.14 15.61
C CYS A 128 5.10 19.75 15.12
N PRO A 129 5.96 19.07 15.90
CA PRO A 129 6.38 17.71 15.62
C PRO A 129 5.24 16.72 15.90
N ILE A 130 5.31 15.56 15.26
CA ILE A 130 4.40 14.44 15.48
C ILE A 130 4.70 13.81 16.84
N SER A 131 3.74 13.87 17.76
CA SER A 131 3.83 13.16 19.05
C SER A 131 3.49 11.68 18.90
N LEU A 132 3.77 10.89 19.94
CA LEU A 132 3.30 9.51 20.03
C LEU A 132 1.78 9.41 19.85
N LEU A 133 1.01 10.27 20.55
CA LEU A 133 -0.44 10.25 20.46
C LEU A 133 -0.94 10.58 19.06
N ASN A 134 -0.28 11.49 18.35
CA ASN A 134 -0.59 11.79 16.95
C ASN A 134 -0.43 10.55 16.06
N PHE A 135 0.66 9.80 16.20
CA PHE A 135 0.85 8.55 15.45
C PHE A 135 -0.22 7.50 15.79
N VAL A 136 -0.53 7.32 17.08
CA VAL A 136 -1.55 6.38 17.55
C VAL A 136 -2.91 6.74 16.95
N ASP A 137 -3.34 7.99 17.13
CA ASP A 137 -4.63 8.48 16.66
C ASP A 137 -4.74 8.40 15.13
N PHE A 138 -3.66 8.71 14.42
CA PHE A 138 -3.61 8.60 12.96
C PHE A 138 -3.79 7.15 12.48
N VAL A 139 -3.04 6.20 13.05
CA VAL A 139 -3.16 4.77 12.69
C VAL A 139 -4.55 4.23 12.99
N TYR A 140 -5.06 4.42 14.22
CA TYR A 140 -6.40 3.98 14.58
C TYR A 140 -7.49 4.67 13.75
N GLY A 141 -7.30 5.95 13.44
CA GLY A 141 -8.15 6.72 12.53
C GLY A 141 -8.26 6.07 11.15
N GLN A 142 -7.13 5.69 10.56
CA GLN A 142 -7.11 5.01 9.26
C GLN A 142 -7.70 3.60 9.32
N ILE A 143 -7.43 2.81 10.36
CA ILE A 143 -8.05 1.49 10.54
C ILE A 143 -9.59 1.63 10.55
N LYS A 144 -10.10 2.60 11.31
CA LYS A 144 -11.53 2.91 11.39
C LYS A 144 -12.09 3.42 10.06
N ALA A 145 -11.42 4.34 9.39
CA ALA A 145 -11.85 4.91 8.12
C ALA A 145 -11.97 3.85 7.02
N GLN A 146 -11.11 2.84 7.03
CA GLN A 146 -11.17 1.69 6.11
C GLN A 146 -12.15 0.60 6.54
N GLY A 147 -12.84 0.75 7.69
CA GLY A 147 -13.79 -0.24 8.19
C GLY A 147 -13.16 -1.60 8.51
N LEU A 148 -11.87 -1.61 8.86
CA LEU A 148 -11.18 -2.84 9.21
C LEU A 148 -11.67 -3.34 10.58
N MET A 149 -11.73 -4.66 10.76
CA MET A 149 -12.27 -5.28 11.98
C MET A 149 -11.19 -5.79 12.95
N SER A 150 -9.94 -5.62 12.56
CA SER A 150 -8.75 -6.09 13.28
C SER A 150 -7.90 -4.87 13.63
N TYR A 151 -7.39 -4.83 14.87
CA TYR A 151 -6.69 -3.69 15.46
C TYR A 151 -5.48 -4.18 16.29
N PRO A 152 -4.52 -3.31 16.63
CA PRO A 152 -3.52 -3.63 17.64
C PRO A 152 -4.17 -4.04 18.97
N ASP A 153 -3.56 -4.99 19.67
CA ASP A 153 -4.10 -5.51 20.95
C ASP A 153 -4.08 -4.46 22.07
N SER A 154 -3.17 -3.49 21.98
CA SER A 154 -3.06 -2.35 22.87
C SER A 154 -2.31 -1.19 22.21
N VAL A 155 -2.43 0.00 22.78
CA VAL A 155 -1.58 1.15 22.44
C VAL A 155 -0.11 0.81 22.71
N ASP A 156 0.21 0.14 23.82
CA ASP A 156 1.59 -0.25 24.16
C ASP A 156 2.22 -1.14 23.08
N THR A 157 1.44 -2.03 22.46
CA THR A 157 1.91 -2.88 21.35
C THR A 157 2.19 -2.03 20.12
N LEU A 158 1.29 -1.10 19.79
CA LEU A 158 1.48 -0.19 18.66
C LEU A 158 2.71 0.70 18.86
N GLU A 159 2.87 1.25 20.06
CA GLU A 159 4.01 2.05 20.45
C GLU A 159 5.32 1.26 20.35
N SER A 160 5.44 0.17 21.11
CA SER A 160 6.70 -0.55 21.30
C SER A 160 7.27 -1.11 20.00
N TYR A 161 6.40 -1.64 19.14
CA TYR A 161 6.84 -2.39 17.96
C TYR A 161 6.83 -1.56 16.68
N TYR A 162 5.97 -0.55 16.57
CA TYR A 162 5.73 0.15 15.31
C TYR A 162 6.08 1.64 15.36
N ILE A 163 5.73 2.35 16.43
CA ILE A 163 5.97 3.81 16.52
C ILE A 163 7.35 4.14 17.09
N GLN A 164 7.75 3.51 18.20
CA GLN A 164 9.04 3.75 18.87
C GLN A 164 10.25 3.67 17.91
N PRO A 165 10.28 2.75 16.93
CA PRO A 165 11.33 2.72 15.93
C PRO A 165 11.49 3.98 15.08
N ILE A 166 10.40 4.70 14.81
CA ILE A 166 10.43 5.97 14.08
C ILE A 166 11.21 6.99 14.91
N PHE A 167 10.90 7.09 16.20
CA PHE A 167 11.62 7.95 17.14
C PHE A 167 13.10 7.57 17.25
N THR A 168 13.39 6.26 17.38
CA THR A 168 14.76 5.75 17.42
C THR A 168 15.54 6.08 16.15
N PHE A 169 14.94 5.90 14.98
CA PHE A 169 15.56 6.26 13.71
C PHE A 169 15.80 7.76 13.60
N SER A 170 14.80 8.57 13.93
CA SER A 170 14.84 10.01 13.76
C SER A 170 15.73 10.71 14.80
N GLY A 171 16.08 10.02 15.90
CA GLY A 171 16.93 10.56 16.96
C GLY A 171 16.20 11.51 17.92
N TYR A 172 14.87 11.45 17.97
CA TYR A 172 14.03 12.27 18.85
C TYR A 172 13.41 11.42 19.96
N SER A 173 13.18 12.03 21.12
CA SER A 173 12.40 11.42 22.20
C SER A 173 10.90 11.51 21.95
N LEU A 174 10.12 10.67 22.66
CA LEU A 174 8.64 10.72 22.62
C LEU A 174 8.08 12.08 23.07
N GLU A 175 8.79 12.78 23.95
CA GLU A 175 8.42 14.09 24.48
C GLU A 175 8.68 15.22 23.47
N GLU A 176 9.78 15.13 22.72
CA GLU A 176 10.13 16.11 21.68
C GLU A 176 9.25 15.97 20.44
N GLY A 177 8.83 14.75 20.11
CA GLY A 177 8.11 14.47 18.87
C GLY A 177 9.04 14.40 17.65
N VAL A 178 8.51 13.89 16.54
CA VAL A 178 9.24 13.78 15.27
C VAL A 178 8.85 14.93 14.34
N PRO A 179 9.76 15.86 13.98
CA PRO A 179 9.43 16.95 13.06
C PRO A 179 9.25 16.45 11.62
N TYR A 180 8.59 17.26 10.78
CA TYR A 180 8.31 16.96 9.37
C TYR A 180 9.53 16.42 8.61
N ASP A 181 10.67 17.12 8.65
CA ASP A 181 11.84 16.72 7.87
C ASP A 181 12.37 15.34 8.28
N ALA A 182 12.34 15.03 9.59
CA ALA A 182 12.81 13.74 10.11
C ALA A 182 11.83 12.61 9.79
N PHE A 183 10.53 12.86 9.86
CA PHE A 183 9.51 11.88 9.48
C PHE A 183 9.51 11.63 7.97
N ASN A 184 9.60 12.71 7.17
CA ASN A 184 9.73 12.61 5.73
C ASN A 184 11.01 11.85 5.36
N GLN A 185 12.13 12.11 6.01
CA GLN A 185 13.35 11.32 5.80
C GLN A 185 13.12 9.84 6.12
N TRP A 186 12.50 9.52 7.26
CA TRP A 186 12.17 8.12 7.62
C TRP A 186 11.34 7.42 6.53
N LEU A 187 10.36 8.11 5.94
CA LEU A 187 9.54 7.60 4.82
C LEU A 187 10.34 7.30 3.55
N HIS A 188 11.52 7.90 3.36
CA HIS A 188 12.29 7.74 2.13
C HIS A 188 13.49 6.80 2.28
N ILE A 189 14.03 6.64 3.49
CA ILE A 189 15.28 5.88 3.69
C ILE A 189 15.22 4.80 4.75
N SER A 190 14.13 4.70 5.54
CA SER A 190 14.07 3.63 6.53
C SER A 190 13.85 2.29 5.85
N GLY A 191 14.72 1.33 6.13
CA GLY A 191 14.52 -0.09 5.80
C GLY A 191 13.88 -0.85 6.95
N PHE A 192 13.15 -0.16 7.83
CA PHE A 192 12.81 -0.70 9.14
C PHE A 192 11.72 -1.78 9.04
N THR A 193 12.15 -3.03 9.25
CA THR A 193 11.33 -4.24 9.46
C THR A 193 11.30 -4.59 10.95
N ASN A 194 10.29 -4.20 11.71
CA ASN A 194 10.06 -4.84 13.01
C ASN A 194 8.81 -5.68 12.93
N HIS A 195 9.02 -6.88 12.39
CA HIS A 195 8.04 -7.93 12.47
C HIS A 195 7.96 -8.36 13.93
N TYR A 196 6.92 -7.92 14.63
CA TYR A 196 6.58 -8.55 15.90
C TYR A 196 6.14 -9.98 15.61
N VAL A 197 7.01 -10.94 15.89
CA VAL A 197 6.65 -12.35 15.89
C VAL A 197 5.94 -12.61 17.22
N SER A 198 4.64 -12.91 17.17
CA SER A 198 3.94 -13.37 18.37
C SER A 198 4.69 -14.57 18.97
N PRO A 199 4.97 -14.59 20.28
CA PRO A 199 5.46 -15.80 20.94
C PRO A 199 4.47 -16.95 20.78
#